data_AF-A0A9E1J4M1-F1
#
_entry.id   AF-A0A9E1J4M1-F1
#
_cell.length_a   1.000
_cell.length_b   1.000
_cell.length_c   1.000
_cell.angle_alpha   90.00
_cell.angle_beta   90.00
_cell.angle_gamma   90.00
#
_symmetry.space_group_name_H-M   'P 1'
#
loop_
_entity.id
_entity.type
_entity.pdbx_description
1 polymer ?
#
loop_
_entity_poly.entity_id
_entity_poly.type
_entity_poly.pdbx_seq_one_letter_code
_entity_poly.pdbx_strand_id
1 'polypeptide(L)'
;AETAEPYFNSLKDLSVETGRPITFGMFSTRMKPQAWRPWFDVIDQAAIEGGRLFVQVHSRALSVLLSFETTTPFDKFPVWQDIRALPLDEQKAAFRNSETKAKLVAAANTPPNGPKAIGTEARPPEWDWLFYMDSVEGPNQSMAEIAQQRGVSPVEAMIDIALETDFKAFFRQPIANEDQDQALDMMKHPRSVVTFSDSGAHVSQIMDSSLQTHIFSHWVREKQAFTLEEAVRLVTYDTATHWGFHDRGLVREGMAADLVVFDPETIGARMPEVVTDLPASARRLKQTANGIHATVVNGEVLLRDNEPTGATPGQLIRGPLARQ
;
A
#
# COMPACT_ATOMS: atom_id res chain seq x y z
N ALA A 1 -24.54 0.47 0.07
CA ALA A 1 -24.55 1.42 -1.05
C ALA A 1 -25.48 2.58 -0.73
N GLU A 2 -26.74 2.30 -0.35
CA GLU A 2 -27.78 3.33 -0.08
C GLU A 2 -27.38 4.50 0.82
N THR A 3 -26.55 4.29 1.86
CA THR A 3 -26.15 5.39 2.76
C THR A 3 -25.08 6.33 2.19
N ALA A 4 -24.35 5.93 1.15
CA ALA A 4 -23.24 6.69 0.58
C ALA A 4 -23.59 7.34 -0.77
N GLU A 5 -24.67 6.90 -1.41
CA GLU A 5 -25.11 7.39 -2.72
C GLU A 5 -25.36 8.91 -2.76
N PRO A 6 -26.04 9.53 -1.77
CA PRO A 6 -26.19 10.99 -1.74
C PRO A 6 -24.86 11.74 -1.73
N TYR A 7 -23.84 11.17 -1.08
CA TYR A 7 -22.51 11.77 -1.02
C TYR A 7 -21.78 11.69 -2.36
N PHE A 8 -21.78 10.52 -3.03
CA PHE A 8 -21.13 10.41 -4.34
C PHE A 8 -21.85 11.20 -5.44
N ASN A 9 -23.18 11.28 -5.39
CA ASN A 9 -23.93 12.16 -6.28
C ASN A 9 -23.63 13.64 -6.02
N SER A 10 -23.45 14.08 -4.76
CA SER A 10 -23.06 15.46 -4.51
C SER A 10 -21.65 15.78 -5.02
N LEU A 11 -20.71 14.84 -4.99
CA LEU A 11 -19.39 14.99 -5.63
C LEU A 11 -19.51 15.10 -7.16
N LYS A 12 -20.40 14.31 -7.76
CA LYS A 12 -20.73 14.38 -9.19
C LYS A 12 -21.26 15.77 -9.55
N ASP A 13 -22.33 16.21 -8.87
CA ASP A 13 -22.98 17.49 -9.10
C ASP A 13 -21.98 18.65 -8.92
N LEU A 14 -21.15 18.61 -7.88
CA LEU A 14 -20.08 19.59 -7.65
C LEU A 14 -19.08 19.63 -8.82
N SER A 15 -18.69 18.48 -9.36
CA SER A 15 -17.76 18.41 -10.50
C SER A 15 -18.36 18.99 -11.78
N VAL A 16 -19.68 18.84 -11.97
CA VAL A 16 -20.43 19.36 -13.13
C VAL A 16 -20.63 20.87 -12.99
N GLU A 17 -21.13 21.33 -11.83
CA GLU A 17 -21.42 22.75 -11.58
C GLU A 17 -20.16 23.62 -11.68
N THR A 18 -19.04 23.14 -11.13
CA THR A 18 -17.81 23.93 -11.03
C THR A 18 -16.85 23.71 -12.20
N GLY A 19 -17.03 22.63 -12.97
CA GLY A 19 -16.06 22.15 -13.96
C GLY A 19 -14.69 21.78 -13.38
N ARG A 20 -14.56 21.70 -12.04
CA ARG A 20 -13.30 21.39 -11.36
C ARG A 20 -13.09 19.88 -11.29
N PRO A 21 -11.83 19.40 -11.37
CA PRO A 21 -11.53 18.00 -11.12
C PRO A 21 -11.87 17.64 -9.67
N ILE A 22 -12.70 16.61 -9.50
CA ILE A 22 -13.00 15.98 -8.21
C ILE A 22 -12.50 14.54 -8.27
N THR A 23 -11.95 14.05 -7.15
CA THR A 23 -11.46 12.68 -7.06
C THR A 23 -11.62 12.09 -5.66
N PHE A 24 -11.74 10.77 -5.58
CA PHE A 24 -11.77 10.02 -4.35
C PHE A 24 -11.11 8.64 -4.53
N GLY A 25 -10.63 8.06 -3.41
CA GLY A 25 -10.10 6.69 -3.39
C GLY A 25 -11.22 5.66 -3.54
N MET A 26 -10.95 4.60 -4.31
CA MET A 26 -11.87 3.48 -4.48
C MET A 26 -11.14 2.16 -4.28
N PHE A 27 -11.80 1.24 -3.60
CA PHE A 27 -11.32 -0.10 -3.33
C PHE A 27 -12.49 -1.08 -3.23
N SER A 28 -12.22 -2.34 -3.52
CA SER A 28 -13.13 -3.44 -3.21
C SER A 28 -12.85 -3.95 -1.80
N THR A 29 -13.81 -4.66 -1.20
CA THR A 29 -13.60 -5.39 0.06
C THR A 29 -14.24 -6.75 -0.04
N ARG A 30 -13.64 -7.78 0.55
CA ARG A 30 -14.23 -9.13 0.61
C ARG A 30 -15.59 -9.13 1.29
N MET A 31 -15.81 -8.24 2.25
CA MET A 31 -17.09 -8.12 2.97
C MET A 31 -18.22 -7.54 2.11
N LYS A 32 -17.89 -6.72 1.11
CA LYS A 32 -18.85 -6.08 0.21
C LYS A 32 -18.27 -5.98 -1.22
N PRO A 33 -18.08 -7.11 -1.92
CA PRO A 33 -17.28 -7.16 -3.15
C PRO A 33 -17.89 -6.34 -4.29
N GLN A 34 -19.21 -6.17 -4.34
CA GLN A 34 -19.86 -5.41 -5.42
C GLN A 34 -20.13 -3.94 -5.06
N ALA A 35 -19.74 -3.48 -3.87
CA ALA A 35 -20.10 -2.14 -3.40
C ALA A 35 -19.37 -0.99 -4.12
N TRP A 36 -18.31 -1.29 -4.87
CA TRP A 36 -17.54 -0.29 -5.61
C TRP A 36 -18.16 0.03 -6.99
N ARG A 37 -18.84 -0.93 -7.63
CA ARG A 37 -19.33 -0.82 -9.01
C ARG A 37 -20.27 0.37 -9.26
N PRO A 38 -21.29 0.64 -8.41
CA PRO A 38 -22.21 1.76 -8.66
C PRO A 38 -21.52 3.13 -8.71
N TRP A 39 -20.35 3.28 -8.08
CA TRP A 39 -19.62 4.54 -8.11
C TRP A 39 -18.94 4.81 -9.45
N PHE A 40 -18.65 3.76 -10.22
CA PHE A 40 -18.19 3.90 -11.60
C PHE A 40 -19.31 4.39 -12.52
N ASP A 41 -20.55 3.98 -12.28
CA ASP A 41 -21.72 4.53 -13.00
C ASP A 41 -21.88 6.04 -12.73
N VAL A 42 -21.69 6.47 -11.48
CA VAL A 42 -21.72 7.91 -11.11
C VAL A 42 -20.61 8.70 -11.81
N ILE A 43 -19.41 8.13 -11.90
CA ILE A 43 -18.25 8.74 -12.57
C ILE A 43 -18.50 8.87 -14.08
N ASP A 44 -19.10 7.87 -14.68
CA ASP A 44 -19.47 7.86 -16.10
C ASP A 44 -20.54 8.91 -16.40
N GLN A 45 -21.54 9.00 -15.53
CA GLN A 45 -22.58 10.00 -15.62
C GLN A 45 -22.01 11.42 -15.45
N ALA A 46 -21.06 11.64 -14.54
CA ALA A 46 -20.36 12.92 -14.40
C ALA A 46 -19.74 13.34 -15.73
N ALA A 47 -19.05 12.42 -16.42
CA ALA A 47 -18.39 12.70 -17.68
C ALA A 47 -19.38 13.03 -18.81
N ILE A 48 -20.52 12.33 -18.86
CA ILE A 48 -21.61 12.62 -19.81
C ILE A 48 -22.18 14.01 -19.59
N GLU A 49 -22.33 14.43 -18.33
CA GLU A 49 -22.83 15.75 -17.93
C GLU A 49 -21.78 16.87 -18.06
N GLY A 50 -20.56 16.57 -18.52
CA GLY A 50 -19.48 17.53 -18.70
C GLY A 50 -18.66 17.81 -17.44
N GLY A 51 -18.89 17.07 -16.36
CA GLY A 51 -18.10 17.09 -15.13
C GLY A 51 -16.75 16.37 -15.28
N ARG A 52 -15.84 16.68 -14.35
CA ARG A 52 -14.52 16.03 -14.26
C ARG A 52 -14.40 15.25 -12.96
N LEU A 53 -14.89 14.02 -12.95
CA LEU A 53 -14.80 13.10 -11.82
C LEU A 53 -13.96 11.87 -12.19
N PHE A 54 -13.02 11.48 -11.33
CA PHE A 54 -12.20 10.28 -11.53
C PHE A 54 -11.79 9.65 -10.20
N VAL A 55 -11.48 8.35 -10.22
CA VAL A 55 -11.12 7.61 -9.00
C VAL A 55 -9.64 7.31 -8.90
N GLN A 56 -9.16 7.27 -7.67
CA GLN A 56 -7.83 6.78 -7.35
C GLN A 56 -7.93 5.30 -6.97
N VAL A 57 -7.19 4.45 -7.67
CA VAL A 57 -7.23 3.00 -7.53
C VAL A 57 -5.85 2.49 -7.16
N HIS A 58 -5.80 1.52 -6.27
CA HIS A 58 -4.57 0.86 -5.85
C HIS A 58 -4.25 -0.33 -6.77
N SER A 59 -2.98 -0.58 -7.12
CA SER A 59 -2.60 -1.68 -8.02
C SER A 59 -2.56 -3.06 -7.35
N ARG A 60 -2.81 -3.13 -6.05
CA ARG A 60 -2.78 -4.35 -5.22
C ARG A 60 -3.76 -4.29 -4.06
N ALA A 61 -3.79 -5.37 -3.30
CA ALA A 61 -4.33 -5.38 -1.95
C ALA A 61 -3.69 -4.27 -1.08
N LEU A 62 -4.52 -3.35 -0.60
CA LEU A 62 -4.13 -2.43 0.47
C LEU A 62 -3.94 -3.27 1.72
N SER A 63 -2.74 -3.23 2.32
CA SER A 63 -2.37 -4.15 3.39
C SER A 63 -1.75 -3.42 4.57
N VAL A 64 -2.03 -3.92 5.77
CA VAL A 64 -1.25 -3.57 6.96
C VAL A 64 -0.09 -4.56 7.08
N LEU A 65 1.11 -4.04 7.29
CA LEU A 65 2.29 -4.82 7.63
C LEU A 65 2.51 -4.82 9.14
N LEU A 66 2.64 -6.03 9.67
CA LEU A 66 2.90 -6.31 11.08
C LEU A 66 4.30 -6.90 11.19
N SER A 67 5.03 -6.50 12.24
CA SER A 67 6.36 -7.03 12.54
C SER A 67 6.65 -6.82 14.02
N PHE A 68 7.42 -7.74 14.60
CA PHE A 68 7.90 -7.56 15.96
C PHE A 68 8.89 -6.39 16.08
N GLU A 69 9.51 -5.96 14.97
CA GLU A 69 10.33 -4.73 14.94
C GLU A 69 9.52 -3.44 14.85
N THR A 70 8.26 -3.48 14.43
CA THR A 70 7.35 -2.32 14.43
C THR A 70 6.21 -2.55 15.41
N THR A 71 5.09 -3.06 14.93
CA THR A 71 3.87 -3.31 15.69
C THR A 71 3.32 -4.71 15.45
N THR A 72 2.73 -5.27 16.50
CA THR A 72 1.96 -6.52 16.44
C THR A 72 0.50 -6.23 16.77
N PRO A 73 -0.44 -7.13 16.43
CA PRO A 73 -1.84 -7.02 16.84
C PRO A 73 -2.06 -6.96 18.36
N PHE A 74 -1.05 -7.38 19.13
CA PHE A 74 -1.16 -7.65 20.55
C PHE A 74 -0.48 -6.60 21.43
N ASP A 75 0.17 -5.58 20.84
CA ASP A 75 1.04 -4.64 21.59
C ASP A 75 0.34 -3.96 22.78
N LYS A 76 -0.99 -3.79 22.73
CA LYS A 76 -1.79 -3.16 23.79
C LYS A 76 -2.43 -4.16 24.77
N PHE A 77 -2.17 -5.45 24.63
CA PHE A 77 -2.76 -6.46 25.52
C PHE A 77 -2.02 -6.41 26.86
N PRO A 78 -2.69 -6.52 28.02
CA PRO A 78 -2.05 -6.33 29.33
C PRO A 78 -0.78 -7.17 29.55
N VAL A 79 -0.75 -8.41 29.06
CA VAL A 79 0.41 -9.32 29.21
C VAL A 79 1.52 -9.03 28.19
N TRP A 80 1.18 -8.39 27.07
CA TRP A 80 2.11 -8.05 26.00
C TRP A 80 2.74 -6.67 26.17
N GLN A 81 1.99 -5.70 26.68
CA GLN A 81 2.38 -4.29 26.71
C GLN A 81 3.73 -4.07 27.41
N ASP A 82 3.92 -4.70 28.58
CA ASP A 82 5.16 -4.56 29.34
C ASP A 82 6.37 -5.15 28.60
N ILE A 83 6.20 -6.31 27.95
CA ILE A 83 7.26 -6.93 27.15
C ILE A 83 7.54 -6.09 25.91
N ARG A 84 6.50 -5.60 25.23
CA ARG A 84 6.63 -4.82 24.00
C ARG A 84 7.24 -3.43 24.22
N ALA A 85 7.29 -2.95 25.46
CA ALA A 85 8.00 -1.73 25.85
C ALA A 85 9.52 -1.93 26.05
N LEU A 86 10.01 -3.17 26.18
CA LEU A 86 11.43 -3.47 26.38
C LEU A 86 12.25 -3.28 25.09
N PRO A 87 13.59 -3.14 25.17
CA PRO A 87 14.48 -3.25 24.02
C PRO A 87 14.32 -4.58 23.29
N LEU A 88 14.48 -4.61 21.96
CA LEU A 88 14.18 -5.78 21.12
C LEU A 88 14.87 -7.08 21.60
N ASP A 89 16.11 -7.01 22.08
CA ASP A 89 16.83 -8.19 22.56
C ASP A 89 16.23 -8.77 23.85
N GLU A 90 15.75 -7.90 24.75
CA GLU A 90 15.03 -8.32 25.96
C GLU A 90 13.66 -8.90 25.61
N GLN A 91 12.99 -8.34 24.60
CA GLN A 91 11.77 -8.94 24.07
C GLN A 91 12.03 -10.36 23.56
N LYS A 92 13.04 -10.53 22.69
CA LYS A 92 13.42 -11.85 22.15
C LYS A 92 13.71 -12.84 23.28
N ALA A 93 14.41 -12.42 24.33
CA ALA A 93 14.66 -13.26 25.52
C ALA A 93 13.35 -13.66 26.23
N ALA A 94 12.42 -12.72 26.40
CA ALA A 94 11.11 -12.99 27.00
C ALA A 94 10.26 -13.95 26.15
N PHE A 95 10.22 -13.77 24.83
CA PHE A 95 9.48 -14.65 23.91
C PHE A 95 10.08 -16.07 23.82
N ARG A 96 11.38 -16.23 24.10
CA ARG A 96 12.04 -17.56 24.19
C ARG A 96 11.73 -18.30 25.50
N ASN A 97 11.35 -17.59 26.56
CA ASN A 97 10.97 -18.22 27.82
C ASN A 97 9.62 -18.94 27.66
N SER A 98 9.59 -20.26 27.85
CA SER A 98 8.39 -21.07 27.60
C SER A 98 7.19 -20.69 28.47
N GLU A 99 7.42 -20.30 29.73
CA GLU A 99 6.33 -19.87 30.63
C GLU A 99 5.74 -18.54 30.18
N THR A 100 6.60 -17.58 29.84
CA THR A 100 6.19 -16.27 29.31
C THR A 100 5.48 -16.42 27.97
N LYS A 101 6.03 -17.21 27.03
CA LYS A 101 5.41 -17.50 25.73
C LYS A 101 4.00 -18.08 25.91
N ALA A 102 3.82 -19.06 26.81
CA ALA A 102 2.51 -19.65 27.08
C ALA A 102 1.49 -18.61 27.58
N LYS A 103 1.89 -17.71 28.48
CA LYS A 103 1.03 -16.61 28.97
C LYS A 103 0.63 -15.66 27.84
N LEU A 104 1.58 -15.31 26.96
CA LEU A 104 1.34 -14.43 25.82
C LEU A 104 0.39 -15.04 24.79
N VAL A 105 0.58 -16.33 24.47
CA VAL A 105 -0.28 -17.10 23.56
C VAL A 105 -1.69 -17.20 24.13
N ALA A 106 -1.84 -17.52 25.42
CA ALA A 106 -3.15 -17.59 26.08
C ALA A 106 -3.88 -16.23 26.04
N ALA A 107 -3.17 -15.13 26.30
CA ALA A 107 -3.74 -13.79 26.24
C ALA A 107 -4.19 -13.41 24.82
N ALA A 108 -3.36 -13.70 23.81
CA ALA A 108 -3.64 -13.38 22.41
C ALA A 108 -4.77 -14.20 21.78
N ASN A 109 -5.02 -15.41 22.29
CA ASN A 109 -6.15 -16.25 21.88
C ASN A 109 -7.49 -15.79 22.47
N THR A 110 -7.48 -14.83 23.40
CA THR A 110 -8.71 -14.25 23.94
C THR A 110 -9.15 -13.08 23.04
N PRO A 111 -10.42 -13.04 22.58
CA PRO A 111 -10.90 -11.95 21.74
C PRO A 111 -10.65 -10.59 22.40
N PRO A 112 -10.11 -9.60 21.68
CA PRO A 112 -9.89 -8.28 22.26
C PRO A 112 -11.21 -7.63 22.67
N ASN A 113 -11.33 -7.29 23.96
CA ASN A 113 -12.37 -6.41 24.48
C ASN A 113 -11.92 -4.97 24.24
N GLY A 114 -12.28 -4.37 23.10
CA GLY A 114 -11.90 -3.00 22.76
C GLY A 114 -12.74 -2.36 21.67
N PRO A 115 -12.64 -1.04 21.48
CA PRO A 115 -13.32 -0.34 20.39
C PRO A 115 -12.88 -0.90 19.03
N LYS A 116 -13.80 -0.87 18.06
CA LYS A 116 -13.54 -1.33 16.69
C LYS A 116 -12.44 -0.46 16.06
N ALA A 117 -11.37 -1.11 15.59
CA ALA A 117 -10.27 -0.43 14.91
C ALA A 117 -10.76 0.36 13.68
N ILE A 118 -10.33 1.62 13.56
CA ILE A 118 -10.66 2.51 12.42
C ILE A 118 -9.35 2.84 11.67
N GLY A 119 -9.37 2.82 10.34
CA GLY A 119 -8.17 3.13 9.54
C GLY A 119 -7.10 2.05 9.67
N THR A 120 -5.83 2.45 9.86
CA THR A 120 -4.64 1.59 9.82
C THR A 120 -4.26 0.96 11.17
N GLU A 121 -5.12 1.12 12.18
CA GLU A 121 -4.91 0.55 13.50
C GLU A 121 -4.79 -0.98 13.46
N ALA A 122 -3.99 -1.52 14.39
CA ALA A 122 -3.84 -2.95 14.59
C ALA A 122 -5.22 -3.60 14.84
N ARG A 123 -5.62 -4.49 13.94
CA ARG A 123 -6.90 -5.22 14.01
C ARG A 123 -6.69 -6.57 14.69
N PRO A 124 -7.76 -7.17 15.23
CA PRO A 124 -7.72 -8.59 15.55
C PRO A 124 -7.21 -9.36 14.32
N PRO A 125 -6.21 -10.24 14.48
CA PRO A 125 -5.64 -10.96 13.36
C PRO A 125 -6.70 -11.88 12.75
N GLU A 126 -6.88 -11.78 11.44
CA GLU A 126 -7.70 -12.71 10.67
C GLU A 126 -6.77 -13.80 10.15
N TRP A 127 -6.64 -14.92 10.87
CA TRP A 127 -5.55 -15.87 10.64
C TRP A 127 -5.49 -16.49 9.24
N ASP A 128 -6.65 -16.68 8.59
CA ASP A 128 -6.74 -17.12 7.18
C ASP A 128 -6.34 -16.03 6.18
N TRP A 129 -6.27 -14.78 6.63
CA TRP A 129 -5.97 -13.58 5.85
C TRP A 129 -4.77 -12.79 6.38
N LEU A 130 -4.00 -13.39 7.28
CA LEU A 130 -2.73 -12.88 7.75
C LEU A 130 -1.64 -13.79 7.19
N PHE A 131 -0.80 -13.25 6.32
CA PHE A 131 0.17 -14.02 5.56
C PHE A 131 1.58 -13.76 6.04
N TYR A 132 2.39 -14.81 6.20
CA TYR A 132 3.82 -14.65 6.44
C TYR A 132 4.52 -14.25 5.14
N MET A 133 5.08 -13.05 5.10
CA MET A 133 5.68 -12.48 3.90
C MET A 133 7.15 -12.90 3.81
N ASP A 134 7.39 -14.10 3.27
CA ASP A 134 8.71 -14.65 2.95
C ASP A 134 9.25 -14.21 1.57
N SER A 135 8.37 -13.62 0.75
CA SER A 135 8.66 -13.02 -0.55
C SER A 135 7.66 -11.89 -0.82
N VAL A 136 7.99 -10.99 -1.75
CA VAL A 136 7.12 -9.84 -2.12
C VAL A 136 5.97 -10.26 -3.04
N GLU A 137 6.26 -11.06 -4.06
CA GLU A 137 5.28 -11.44 -5.09
C GLU A 137 4.32 -12.55 -4.61
N GLY A 138 4.78 -13.43 -3.70
CA GLY A 138 4.00 -14.57 -3.23
C GLY A 138 3.85 -15.69 -4.28
N PRO A 139 2.88 -16.60 -4.12
CA PRO A 139 1.89 -16.66 -3.05
C PRO A 139 2.54 -16.93 -1.69
N ASN A 140 2.09 -16.21 -0.66
CA ASN A 140 2.53 -16.40 0.71
C ASN A 140 1.53 -17.28 1.47
N GLN A 141 2.00 -18.11 2.41
CA GLN A 141 1.13 -18.93 3.24
C GLN A 141 0.45 -18.10 4.34
N SER A 142 -0.81 -18.42 4.63
CA SER A 142 -1.52 -17.84 5.77
C SER A 142 -0.98 -18.38 7.08
N MET A 143 -1.10 -17.59 8.15
CA MET A 143 -0.73 -18.01 9.49
C MET A 143 -1.60 -19.16 9.99
N ALA A 144 -2.85 -19.27 9.54
CA ALA A 144 -3.70 -20.44 9.81
C ALA A 144 -3.12 -21.73 9.21
N GLU A 145 -2.73 -21.71 7.94
CA GLU A 145 -2.11 -22.87 7.27
C GLU A 145 -0.79 -23.27 7.91
N ILE A 146 0.08 -22.29 8.19
CA ILE A 146 1.37 -22.54 8.86
C ILE A 146 1.16 -23.15 10.23
N ALA A 147 0.22 -22.63 11.02
CA ALA A 147 -0.09 -23.14 12.35
C ALA A 147 -0.60 -24.59 12.30
N GLN A 148 -1.49 -24.89 11.35
CA GLN A 148 -1.98 -26.25 11.11
C GLN A 148 -0.83 -27.21 10.77
N GLN A 149 0.08 -26.80 9.89
CA GLN A 149 1.25 -27.60 9.49
C GLN A 149 2.21 -27.85 10.66
N ARG A 150 2.40 -26.84 11.54
CA ARG A 150 3.27 -26.92 12.72
C ARG A 150 2.60 -27.59 13.93
N GLY A 151 1.29 -27.82 13.92
CA GLY A 151 0.54 -28.40 15.04
C GLY A 151 0.45 -27.48 16.27
N VAL A 152 0.50 -26.16 16.06
CA VAL A 152 0.46 -25.13 17.12
C VAL A 152 -0.63 -24.10 16.85
N SER A 153 -0.86 -23.16 17.77
CA SER A 153 -1.78 -22.04 17.54
C SER A 153 -1.19 -21.01 16.55
N PRO A 154 -2.02 -20.22 15.82
CA PRO A 154 -1.52 -19.17 14.93
C PRO A 154 -0.65 -18.11 15.62
N VAL A 155 -0.98 -17.73 16.86
CA VAL A 155 -0.15 -16.81 17.66
C VAL A 155 1.21 -17.42 17.92
N GLU A 156 1.24 -18.70 18.32
CA GLU A 156 2.48 -19.41 18.59
C GLU A 156 3.35 -19.52 17.34
N ALA A 157 2.78 -19.90 16.19
CA ALA A 157 3.48 -19.92 14.92
C ALA A 157 4.05 -18.54 14.54
N MET A 158 3.30 -17.46 14.78
CA MET A 158 3.74 -16.09 14.50
C MET A 158 4.94 -15.69 15.37
N ILE A 159 4.90 -16.01 16.67
CA ILE A 159 6.03 -15.78 17.61
C ILE A 159 7.24 -16.61 17.18
N ASP A 160 7.04 -17.89 16.82
CA ASP A 160 8.14 -18.78 16.42
C ASP A 160 8.81 -18.29 15.15
N ILE A 161 8.06 -17.92 14.11
CA ILE A 161 8.60 -17.31 12.89
C ILE A 161 9.36 -16.02 13.21
N ALA A 162 8.82 -15.18 14.09
CA ALA A 162 9.52 -13.97 14.49
C ALA A 162 10.86 -14.33 15.13
N LEU A 163 10.92 -15.28 16.07
CA LEU A 163 12.17 -15.71 16.70
C LEU A 163 13.16 -16.36 15.72
N GLU A 164 12.67 -17.19 14.80
CA GLU A 164 13.44 -17.86 13.73
C GLU A 164 14.11 -16.85 12.80
N THR A 165 13.46 -15.71 12.56
CA THR A 165 13.92 -14.64 11.67
C THR A 165 14.59 -13.48 12.41
N ASP A 166 14.90 -13.63 13.70
CA ASP A 166 15.44 -12.57 14.55
C ASP A 166 14.61 -11.27 14.53
N PHE A 167 13.28 -11.44 14.53
CA PHE A 167 12.23 -10.42 14.40
C PHE A 167 12.14 -9.72 13.05
N LYS A 168 12.91 -10.15 12.04
CA LYS A 168 12.89 -9.56 10.69
C LYS A 168 11.71 -9.99 9.83
N ALA A 169 10.90 -10.97 10.27
CA ALA A 169 9.69 -11.36 9.57
C ALA A 169 8.67 -10.21 9.50
N PHE A 170 8.00 -10.13 8.34
CA PHE A 170 6.80 -9.33 8.13
C PHE A 170 5.59 -10.24 7.96
N PHE A 171 4.46 -9.78 8.48
CA PHE A 171 3.17 -10.42 8.32
C PHE A 171 2.21 -9.43 7.68
N ARG A 172 1.60 -9.82 6.56
CA ARG A 172 0.75 -8.95 5.75
C ARG A 172 -0.71 -9.34 5.93
N GLN A 173 -1.56 -8.40 6.34
CA GLN A 173 -3.02 -8.58 6.35
C GLN A 173 -3.66 -7.62 5.33
N PRO A 174 -4.17 -8.13 4.20
CA PRO A 174 -5.01 -7.36 3.28
C PRO A 174 -6.24 -6.80 3.98
N ILE A 175 -6.61 -5.58 3.64
CA ILE A 175 -7.75 -4.86 4.23
C ILE A 175 -8.73 -4.29 3.21
N ALA A 176 -8.30 -4.23 1.96
CA ALA A 176 -9.10 -3.87 0.80
C ALA A 176 -8.39 -4.39 -0.46
N ASN A 177 -9.10 -4.48 -1.58
CA ASN A 177 -8.62 -5.07 -2.82
C ASN A 177 -8.09 -6.50 -2.62
N GLU A 178 -8.72 -7.28 -1.74
CA GLU A 178 -8.35 -8.66 -1.47
C GLU A 178 -8.47 -9.53 -2.74
N ASP A 179 -9.47 -9.22 -3.56
CA ASP A 179 -9.67 -9.80 -4.88
C ASP A 179 -8.94 -8.95 -5.93
N GLN A 180 -7.85 -9.50 -6.48
CA GLN A 180 -7.02 -8.82 -7.47
C GLN A 180 -7.72 -8.61 -8.82
N ASP A 181 -8.69 -9.46 -9.18
CA ASP A 181 -9.43 -9.28 -10.44
C ASP A 181 -10.30 -8.02 -10.37
N GLN A 182 -10.87 -7.72 -9.20
CA GLN A 182 -11.60 -6.47 -8.99
C GLN A 182 -10.67 -5.26 -8.97
N ALA A 183 -9.46 -5.38 -8.41
CA ALA A 183 -8.46 -4.33 -8.51
C ALA A 183 -8.11 -4.05 -9.99
N LEU A 184 -7.93 -5.11 -10.78
CA LEU A 184 -7.69 -5.00 -12.23
C LEU A 184 -8.86 -4.35 -12.98
N ASP A 185 -10.10 -4.76 -12.71
CA ASP A 185 -11.31 -4.16 -13.29
C ASP A 185 -11.33 -2.64 -13.03
N MET A 186 -11.07 -2.23 -11.79
CA MET A 186 -11.01 -0.83 -11.41
C MET A 186 -9.87 -0.10 -12.12
N MET A 187 -8.67 -0.69 -12.23
CA MET A 187 -7.53 -0.08 -12.93
C MET A 187 -7.79 0.12 -14.43
N LYS A 188 -8.52 -0.80 -15.08
CA LYS A 188 -8.82 -0.75 -16.52
C LYS A 188 -9.86 0.31 -16.88
N HIS A 189 -10.57 0.84 -15.91
CA HIS A 189 -11.59 1.84 -16.17
C HIS A 189 -10.94 3.17 -16.64
N PRO A 190 -11.45 3.81 -17.72
CA PRO A 190 -10.81 4.98 -18.32
C PRO A 190 -10.82 6.26 -17.46
N ARG A 191 -11.59 6.25 -16.36
CA ARG A 191 -11.65 7.32 -15.35
C ARG A 191 -11.02 6.91 -14.02
N SER A 192 -10.11 5.95 -14.07
CA SER A 192 -9.27 5.55 -12.95
C SER A 192 -7.86 6.07 -13.12
N VAL A 193 -7.24 6.40 -11.99
CA VAL A 193 -5.83 6.73 -11.89
C VAL A 193 -5.21 5.79 -10.88
N VAL A 194 -4.17 5.09 -11.31
CA VAL A 194 -3.44 4.16 -10.45
C VAL A 194 -2.45 4.93 -9.59
N THR A 195 -2.85 5.18 -8.35
CA THR A 195 -2.13 5.98 -7.36
C THR A 195 -2.57 5.51 -5.97
N PHE A 196 -2.59 6.39 -4.97
CA PHE A 196 -3.14 6.09 -3.64
C PHE A 196 -2.24 5.14 -2.83
N SER A 197 -0.92 5.36 -2.88
CA SER A 197 0.05 4.59 -2.08
C SER A 197 0.03 4.93 -0.60
N ASP A 198 -0.46 6.12 -0.21
CA ASP A 198 -0.53 6.63 1.17
C ASP A 198 0.79 6.46 1.97
N SER A 199 1.90 6.33 1.24
CA SER A 199 3.19 5.96 1.79
C SER A 199 3.84 7.20 2.38
N GLY A 200 4.23 7.11 3.65
CA GLY A 200 4.73 8.26 4.41
C GLY A 200 3.73 8.90 5.37
N ALA A 201 2.42 8.58 5.28
CA ALA A 201 1.43 8.95 6.30
C ALA A 201 1.44 7.95 7.47
N HIS A 202 1.57 6.65 7.14
CA HIS A 202 1.55 5.53 8.08
C HIS A 202 2.90 4.79 8.09
N VAL A 203 3.98 5.54 8.34
CA VAL A 203 5.38 5.17 8.08
C VAL A 203 5.85 3.83 8.65
N SER A 204 5.21 3.30 9.70
CA SER A 204 5.56 2.02 10.34
C SER A 204 4.54 0.89 10.13
N GLN A 205 3.47 1.14 9.36
CA GLN A 205 2.30 0.25 9.24
C GLN A 205 1.93 -0.09 7.80
N ILE A 206 2.11 0.85 6.87
CA ILE A 206 1.79 0.66 5.44
C ILE A 206 3.07 0.80 4.63
N MET A 207 3.22 -0.08 3.64
CA MET A 207 4.30 0.00 2.66
C MET A 207 3.74 -0.29 1.27
N ASP A 208 3.28 0.78 0.61
CA ASP A 208 2.78 0.72 -0.77
C ASP A 208 3.56 1.65 -1.70
N SER A 209 4.79 2.04 -1.31
CA SER A 209 5.72 2.71 -2.22
C SER A 209 6.07 1.83 -3.43
N SER A 210 5.81 0.53 -3.32
CA SER A 210 5.92 -0.47 -4.38
C SER A 210 4.77 -0.48 -5.40
N LEU A 211 3.72 0.33 -5.22
CA LEU A 211 2.49 0.28 -6.03
C LEU A 211 2.78 0.33 -7.53
N GLN A 212 3.66 1.25 -7.96
CA GLN A 212 4.03 1.42 -9.36
C GLN A 212 4.88 0.23 -9.85
N THR A 213 5.88 -0.20 -9.08
CA THR A 213 6.71 -1.36 -9.47
C THR A 213 5.89 -2.64 -9.60
N HIS A 214 4.82 -2.77 -8.80
CA HIS A 214 3.93 -3.92 -8.86
C HIS A 214 3.11 -3.98 -10.15
N ILE A 215 2.75 -2.83 -10.74
CA ILE A 215 2.09 -2.79 -12.06
C ILE A 215 2.98 -3.49 -13.09
N PHE A 216 4.27 -3.17 -13.11
CA PHE A 216 5.19 -3.76 -14.07
C PHE A 216 5.53 -5.22 -13.72
N SER A 217 5.82 -5.53 -12.45
CA SER A 217 6.23 -6.87 -12.05
C SER A 217 5.09 -7.88 -12.19
N HIS A 218 3.89 -7.52 -11.74
CA HIS A 218 2.76 -8.43 -11.68
C HIS A 218 1.82 -8.25 -12.87
N TRP A 219 1.31 -7.05 -13.09
CA TRP A 219 0.25 -6.84 -14.08
C TRP A 219 0.75 -6.86 -15.53
N VAL A 220 2.00 -6.46 -15.78
CA VAL A 220 2.64 -6.58 -17.10
C VAL A 220 3.35 -7.93 -17.25
N ARG A 221 4.37 -8.19 -16.43
CA ARG A 221 5.26 -9.36 -16.65
C ARG A 221 4.60 -10.70 -16.30
N GLU A 222 3.98 -10.82 -15.13
CA GLU A 222 3.40 -12.11 -14.68
C GLU A 222 2.00 -12.39 -15.26
N LYS A 223 1.12 -11.38 -15.27
CA LYS A 223 -0.30 -11.53 -15.64
C LYS A 223 -0.60 -11.13 -17.08
N GLN A 224 0.30 -10.38 -17.72
CA GLN A 224 0.11 -9.87 -19.09
C GLN A 224 -1.24 -9.16 -19.28
N ALA A 225 -1.73 -8.51 -18.22
CA ALA A 225 -3.02 -7.84 -18.19
C ALA A 225 -2.97 -6.44 -18.84
N PHE A 226 -1.75 -5.88 -18.93
CA PHE A 226 -1.40 -4.68 -19.66
C PHE A 226 -0.11 -4.93 -20.46
N THR A 227 0.04 -4.26 -21.59
CA THR A 227 1.33 -4.06 -22.25
C THR A 227 2.23 -3.14 -21.42
N LEU A 228 3.53 -3.14 -21.71
CA LEU A 228 4.48 -2.23 -21.04
C LEU A 228 4.10 -0.77 -21.27
N GLU A 229 3.71 -0.42 -22.49
CA GLU A 229 3.32 0.93 -22.90
C GLU A 229 2.02 1.39 -22.23
N GLU A 230 1.03 0.50 -22.09
CA GLU A 230 -0.20 0.78 -21.33
C GLU A 230 0.11 1.04 -19.86
N ALA A 231 0.98 0.22 -19.24
CA ALA A 231 1.39 0.42 -17.85
C ALA A 231 2.19 1.72 -17.66
N VAL A 232 3.10 2.07 -18.59
CA VAL A 232 3.80 3.35 -18.57
C VAL A 232 2.80 4.50 -18.67
N ARG A 233 1.86 4.44 -19.61
CA ARG A 233 0.82 5.47 -19.79
C ARG A 233 -0.02 5.66 -18.51
N LEU A 234 -0.41 4.57 -17.87
CA LEU A 234 -1.24 4.54 -16.66
C LEU A 234 -0.62 5.36 -15.51
N VAL A 235 0.70 5.20 -15.29
CA VAL A 235 1.43 5.88 -14.21
C VAL A 235 2.10 7.19 -14.62
N THR A 236 1.97 7.61 -15.89
CA THR A 236 2.56 8.87 -16.39
C THR A 236 1.49 9.78 -17.00
N TYR A 237 1.16 9.59 -18.27
CA TYR A 237 0.28 10.46 -19.04
C TYR A 237 -1.12 10.56 -18.47
N ASP A 238 -1.75 9.44 -18.10
CA ASP A 238 -3.13 9.46 -17.60
C ASP A 238 -3.16 10.22 -16.26
N THR A 239 -2.19 9.95 -15.38
CA THR A 239 -2.01 10.70 -14.11
C THR A 239 -1.77 12.19 -14.35
N ALA A 240 -0.83 12.58 -15.22
CA ALA A 240 -0.58 13.99 -15.52
C ALA A 240 -1.83 14.69 -16.10
N THR A 241 -2.56 14.01 -16.98
CA THR A 241 -3.78 14.52 -17.61
C THR A 241 -4.89 14.79 -16.60
N HIS A 242 -5.12 13.85 -15.67
CA HIS A 242 -6.15 13.99 -14.65
C HIS A 242 -5.87 15.15 -13.67
N TRP A 243 -4.60 15.38 -13.31
CA TRP A 243 -4.20 16.50 -12.45
C TRP A 243 -3.97 17.83 -13.20
N GLY A 244 -4.10 17.84 -14.53
CA GLY A 244 -3.94 19.04 -15.35
C GLY A 244 -2.50 19.51 -15.48
N PHE A 245 -1.54 18.58 -15.45
CA PHE A 245 -0.13 18.86 -15.73
C PHE A 245 0.10 18.80 -17.24
N HIS A 246 0.28 19.95 -17.87
CA HIS A 246 0.42 20.07 -19.31
C HIS A 246 1.88 19.97 -19.80
N ASP A 247 2.85 20.04 -18.88
CA ASP A 247 4.29 20.01 -19.14
C ASP A 247 4.96 18.70 -18.69
N ARG A 248 4.19 17.68 -18.28
CA ARG A 248 4.67 16.42 -17.69
C ARG A 248 3.89 15.21 -18.19
N GLY A 249 4.42 14.02 -17.91
CA GLY A 249 3.76 12.74 -18.19
C GLY A 249 3.99 12.18 -19.61
N LEU A 250 4.77 12.86 -20.45
CA LEU A 250 5.22 12.35 -21.75
C LEU A 250 6.70 12.66 -21.97
N VAL A 251 7.38 11.79 -22.71
CA VAL A 251 8.72 12.04 -23.22
C VAL A 251 8.59 12.80 -24.54
N ARG A 252 8.67 14.14 -24.47
CA ARG A 252 8.53 15.03 -25.62
C ARG A 252 9.36 16.29 -25.43
N GLU A 253 9.89 16.83 -26.52
CA GLU A 253 10.59 18.12 -26.51
C GLU A 253 9.71 19.22 -25.90
N GLY A 254 10.32 20.07 -25.06
CA GLY A 254 9.64 21.16 -24.36
C GLY A 254 8.91 20.77 -23.06
N MET A 255 8.86 19.48 -22.71
CA MET A 255 8.33 19.02 -21.42
C MET A 255 9.41 18.97 -20.34
N ALA A 256 8.99 18.93 -19.07
CA ALA A 256 9.90 18.71 -17.96
C ALA A 256 10.58 17.34 -18.12
N ALA A 257 11.90 17.30 -17.88
CA ALA A 257 12.68 16.08 -17.95
C ALA A 257 12.52 15.22 -16.68
N ASP A 258 11.29 14.77 -16.44
CA ASP A 258 10.95 13.77 -15.43
C ASP A 258 10.97 12.39 -16.06
N LEU A 259 12.00 11.61 -15.76
CA LEU A 259 12.26 10.34 -16.43
C LEU A 259 12.58 9.26 -15.41
N VAL A 260 12.17 8.02 -15.73
CA VAL A 260 12.62 6.83 -15.02
C VAL A 260 13.27 5.90 -16.02
N VAL A 261 14.48 5.46 -15.72
CA VAL A 261 15.18 4.42 -16.47
C VAL A 261 15.07 3.13 -15.68
N PHE A 262 14.43 2.12 -16.25
CA PHE A 262 14.23 0.84 -15.60
C PHE A 262 14.35 -0.33 -16.57
N ASP A 263 14.67 -1.50 -16.03
CA ASP A 263 14.67 -2.77 -16.72
C ASP A 263 13.30 -3.46 -16.55
N PRO A 264 12.52 -3.65 -17.62
CA PRO A 264 11.19 -4.26 -17.55
C PRO A 264 11.23 -5.73 -17.10
N GLU A 265 12.36 -6.43 -17.29
CA GLU A 265 12.49 -7.84 -16.92
C GLU A 265 12.69 -8.02 -15.42
N THR A 266 13.28 -7.03 -14.75
CA THR A 266 13.67 -7.14 -13.33
C THR A 266 12.96 -6.16 -12.40
N ILE A 267 12.21 -5.19 -12.94
CA ILE A 267 11.46 -4.24 -12.12
C ILE A 267 10.48 -4.96 -11.18
N GLY A 268 10.54 -4.62 -9.90
CA GLY A 268 9.76 -5.23 -8.83
C GLY A 268 10.23 -4.74 -7.47
N ALA A 269 9.37 -4.79 -6.46
CA ALA A 269 9.73 -4.35 -5.12
C ALA A 269 10.58 -5.39 -4.38
N ARG A 270 11.50 -4.93 -3.54
CA ARG A 270 12.26 -5.79 -2.61
C ARG A 270 11.50 -5.97 -1.31
N MET A 271 11.93 -6.92 -0.48
CA MET A 271 11.41 -7.02 0.88
C MET A 271 11.59 -5.68 1.62
N PRO A 272 10.59 -5.22 2.40
CA PRO A 272 10.74 -4.05 3.22
C PRO A 272 11.73 -4.31 4.36
N GLU A 273 12.27 -3.24 4.92
CA GLU A 273 13.12 -3.24 6.10
C GLU A 273 12.62 -2.21 7.11
N VAL A 274 12.84 -2.46 8.41
CA VAL A 274 12.62 -1.45 9.44
C VAL A 274 13.91 -0.66 9.62
N VAL A 275 13.81 0.66 9.44
CA VAL A 275 14.92 1.61 9.66
C VAL A 275 14.55 2.62 10.74
N THR A 276 15.58 3.17 11.39
CA THR A 276 15.45 4.12 12.50
C THR A 276 16.18 5.42 12.14
N ASP A 277 15.65 6.14 11.16
CA ASP A 277 16.29 7.31 10.54
C ASP A 277 15.42 8.57 10.56
N LEU A 278 14.27 8.53 11.26
CA LEU A 278 13.39 9.69 11.46
C LEU A 278 13.77 10.47 12.74
N PRO A 279 13.33 11.74 12.88
CA PRO A 279 13.55 12.53 14.10
C PRO A 279 13.15 11.78 15.37
N ALA A 280 13.87 12.04 16.47
CA ALA A 280 13.74 11.32 17.75
C ALA A 280 13.96 9.80 17.64
N SER A 281 14.74 9.35 16.66
CA SER A 281 15.00 7.93 16.39
C SER A 281 13.71 7.14 16.19
N ALA A 282 12.72 7.75 15.53
CA ALA A 282 11.49 7.07 15.17
C ALA A 282 11.75 6.04 14.06
N ARG A 283 10.98 4.95 14.10
CA ARG A 283 11.06 3.85 13.13
C ARG A 283 10.18 4.11 11.93
N ARG A 284 10.60 3.64 10.76
CA ARG A 284 9.76 3.52 9.57
C ARG A 284 10.09 2.25 8.78
N LEU A 285 9.15 1.85 7.95
CA LEU A 285 9.36 0.89 6.89
C LEU A 285 10.05 1.62 5.73
N LYS A 286 11.07 0.98 5.15
CA LYS A 286 11.72 1.39 3.91
C LYS A 286 11.66 0.22 2.95
N GLN A 287 11.36 0.50 1.69
CA GLN A 287 11.34 -0.51 0.65
C GLN A 287 11.98 0.08 -0.60
N THR A 288 12.87 -0.70 -1.21
CA THR A 288 13.54 -0.34 -2.47
C THR A 288 13.07 -1.27 -3.58
N ALA A 289 13.49 -1.01 -4.81
CA ALA A 289 13.08 -1.81 -5.96
C ALA A 289 14.29 -2.43 -6.68
N ASN A 290 14.06 -3.56 -7.34
CA ASN A 290 14.91 -4.04 -8.40
C ASN A 290 14.57 -3.32 -9.71
N GLY A 291 15.51 -3.34 -10.66
CA GLY A 291 15.30 -2.86 -12.03
C GLY A 291 15.22 -1.34 -12.21
N ILE A 292 15.16 -0.51 -11.17
CA ILE A 292 15.20 0.96 -11.32
C ILE A 292 16.65 1.46 -11.31
N HIS A 293 17.13 1.97 -12.45
CA HIS A 293 18.49 2.47 -12.62
C HIS A 293 18.64 3.96 -12.34
N ALA A 294 17.67 4.77 -12.77
CA ALA A 294 17.71 6.20 -12.51
C ALA A 294 16.31 6.78 -12.39
N THR A 295 16.16 7.72 -11.46
CA THR A 295 15.02 8.63 -11.38
C THR A 295 15.55 10.03 -11.61
N VAL A 296 15.04 10.69 -12.64
CA VAL A 296 15.40 12.05 -13.04
C VAL A 296 14.19 12.94 -12.81
N VAL A 297 14.41 14.10 -12.20
CA VAL A 297 13.37 15.09 -11.95
C VAL A 297 13.87 16.43 -12.46
N ASN A 298 13.09 17.08 -13.34
CA ASN A 298 13.47 18.33 -13.99
C ASN A 298 14.88 18.33 -14.63
N GLY A 299 15.34 17.17 -15.13
CA GLY A 299 16.63 17.02 -15.82
C GLY A 299 17.81 16.69 -14.90
N GLU A 300 17.62 16.65 -13.58
CA GLU A 300 18.66 16.26 -12.62
C GLU A 300 18.41 14.86 -12.08
N VAL A 301 19.47 14.04 -11.98
CA VAL A 301 19.37 12.68 -11.43
C VAL A 301 19.14 12.77 -9.92
N LEU A 302 17.96 12.38 -9.47
CA LEU A 302 17.56 12.33 -8.07
C LEU A 302 18.04 11.04 -7.40
N LEU A 303 17.80 9.90 -8.06
CA LEU A 303 18.22 8.57 -7.62
C LEU A 303 19.06 7.89 -8.69
N ARG A 304 20.12 7.20 -8.28
CA ARG A 304 20.90 6.28 -9.12
C ARG A 304 20.99 4.93 -8.44
N ASP A 305 20.47 3.89 -9.09
CA ASP A 305 20.47 2.51 -8.58
C ASP A 305 19.91 2.38 -7.14
N ASN A 306 18.79 3.08 -6.87
CA ASN A 306 18.13 3.29 -5.57
C ASN A 306 18.84 4.20 -4.56
N GLU A 307 20.01 4.77 -4.88
CA GLU A 307 20.74 5.66 -3.98
C GLU A 307 20.47 7.14 -4.28
N PRO A 308 20.20 7.98 -3.26
CA PRO A 308 20.07 9.43 -3.44
C PRO A 308 21.37 10.07 -3.87
N THR A 309 21.31 10.96 -4.86
CA THR A 309 22.47 11.76 -5.30
C THR A 309 22.70 12.99 -4.43
N GLY A 310 21.74 13.35 -3.57
CA GLY A 310 21.70 14.60 -2.83
C GLY A 310 21.03 15.76 -3.59
N ALA A 311 20.71 15.58 -4.87
CA ALA A 311 19.97 16.57 -5.63
C ALA A 311 18.53 16.70 -5.09
N THR A 312 18.03 17.94 -5.00
CA THR A 312 16.64 18.23 -4.62
C THR A 312 15.94 19.06 -5.70
N PRO A 313 15.85 18.56 -6.95
CA PRO A 313 15.39 19.34 -8.11
C PRO A 313 13.86 19.51 -8.17
N GLY A 314 13.13 19.03 -7.15
CA GLY A 314 11.68 19.14 -7.06
C GLY A 314 11.23 20.61 -7.08
N GLN A 315 10.11 20.87 -7.75
CA GLN A 315 9.53 22.20 -7.85
C GLN A 315 8.08 22.19 -7.38
N LEU A 316 7.63 23.31 -6.82
CA LEU A 316 6.23 23.52 -6.52
C LEU A 316 5.44 23.64 -7.84
N ILE A 317 4.64 22.63 -8.14
CA ILE A 317 3.74 22.67 -9.29
C ILE A 317 2.51 23.49 -8.90
N ARG A 318 2.31 24.60 -9.59
CA ARG A 318 1.12 25.43 -9.46
C ARG A 318 0.16 25.06 -10.58
N GLY A 319 -0.98 24.49 -10.20
CA GLY A 319 -2.03 24.17 -11.16
C GLY A 319 -2.53 25.43 -11.89
N PRO A 320 -3.28 25.27 -13.00
CA PRO A 320 -3.80 26.40 -13.79
C PRO A 320 -4.57 27.44 -12.96
N LEU A 321 -5.13 27.02 -11.82
CA LEU A 321 -5.95 27.84 -10.93
C LEU A 321 -5.16 28.67 -9.92
N ALA A 322 -3.87 28.34 -9.73
CA ALA A 322 -2.99 29.05 -8.82
C ALA A 322 -2.29 30.27 -9.48
N ARG A 323 -2.58 30.53 -10.76
CA ARG A 323 -2.07 31.68 -11.53
C ARG A 323 -3.15 32.73 -11.83
N GLN A 324 -4.24 32.77 -11.05
CA GLN A 324 -5.19 33.89 -11.06
C GLN A 324 -4.73 35.00 -10.13
#